data_AF-A0A951ZKE0-F1
#
_entry.id   AF-A0A951ZKE0-F1
#
_cell.length_a   1.000
_cell.length_b   1.000
_cell.length_c   1.000
_cell.angle_alpha   90.00
_cell.angle_beta   90.00
_cell.angle_gamma   90.00
#
_symmetry.space_group_name_H-M   'P 1'
#
loop_
_entity.id
_entity.type
_entity.pdbx_description
1 polymer ?
#
loop_
_entity_poly.entity_id
_entity_poly.type
_entity_poly.pdbx_seq_one_letter_code
_entity_poly.pdbx_strand_id
1 'polypeptide(L)' 'MHATATAADIERVCGAIIDMGYQPIPMPGAQRTTVGLVGNDRRVDGSHIEAFPGVAEI' A
#
# COMPACT_ATOMS: atom_id res chain seq x y z
N MET A 1 4.88 -3.05 -4.34
CA MET A 1 5.06 -1.84 -5.17
C MET A 1 6.01 -2.14 -6.32
N HIS A 2 5.87 -1.43 -7.44
CA HIS A 2 6.85 -1.44 -8.53
C HIS A 2 8.21 -0.93 -8.06
N ALA A 3 9.29 -1.40 -8.70
CA ALA A 3 10.66 -0.94 -8.40
C ALA A 3 10.86 0.57 -8.68
N THR A 4 10.00 1.17 -9.52
CA THR A 4 10.00 2.59 -9.85
C THR A 4 9.00 3.41 -9.02
N ALA A 5 8.35 2.82 -8.01
CA ALA A 5 7.41 3.56 -7.18
C ALA A 5 8.15 4.65 -6.40
N THR A 6 7.66 5.88 -6.50
CA THR A 6 8.25 7.04 -5.84
C THR A 6 7.83 7.10 -4.37
N ALA A 7 8.51 7.94 -3.57
CA ALA A 7 8.09 8.22 -2.20
C ALA A 7 6.65 8.75 -2.14
N ALA A 8 6.23 9.56 -3.12
CA ALA A 8 4.87 10.07 -3.23
C ALA A 8 3.83 8.96 -3.49
N ASP A 9 4.20 7.91 -4.22
CA ASP A 9 3.31 6.77 -4.45
C ASP A 9 3.14 5.94 -3.17
N ILE A 10 4.21 5.78 -2.39
CA ILE A 10 4.14 5.12 -1.07
C ILE A 10 3.25 5.92 -0.12
N GLU A 11 3.42 7.25 -0.06
CA GLU A 11 2.57 8.11 0.75
C GLU A 11 1.10 8.04 0.34
N ARG A 12 0.82 8.01 -0.97
CA ARG A 12 -0.56 7.88 -1.49
C ARG A 12 -1.21 6.56 -1.07
N VAL A 13 -0.48 5.45 -1.14
CA VAL A 13 -0.97 4.14 -0.68
C VAL A 13 -1.18 4.14 0.83
N CYS A 14 -0.24 4.67 1.61
CA CYS A 14 -0.39 4.80 3.06
C CYS A 14 -1.62 5.65 3.44
N GLY A 15 -1.84 6.78 2.75
CA GLY A 15 -3.01 7.64 2.96
C GLY A 15 -4.32 6.89 2.70
N ALA A 16 -4.41 6.15 1.59
CA ALA A 16 -5.60 5.36 1.30
C ALA A 16 -5.87 4.27 2.35
N ILE A 17 -4.84 3.61 2.86
CA ILE A 17 -4.98 2.61 3.93
C ILE A 17 -5.51 3.28 5.21
N ILE A 18 -5.04 4.49 5.54
CA ILE A 18 -5.53 5.28 6.68
C ILE A 18 -7.00 5.70 6.47
N ASP A 19 -7.36 6.16 5.28
CA ASP A 19 -8.73 6.56 4.94
C ASP A 19 -9.72 5.38 5.02
N MET A 20 -9.23 4.17 4.77
CA MET A 20 -9.98 2.93 4.96
C MET A 20 -10.11 2.51 6.44
N GLY A 21 -9.49 3.25 7.36
CA GLY A 21 -9.52 2.98 8.81
C GLY A 21 -8.48 1.96 9.27
N TYR A 22 -7.48 1.66 8.45
CA TYR A 22 -6.44 0.69 8.76
C TYR A 22 -5.09 1.36 9.00
N GLN A 23 -4.14 0.61 9.57
CA GLN A 23 -2.80 1.10 9.81
C GLN A 23 -1.83 0.59 8.72
N PRO A 24 -1.24 1.48 7.90
CA PRO A 24 -0.20 1.11 6.96
C PRO A 24 1.13 0.91 7.68
N ILE A 25 1.87 -0.13 7.28
CA ILE A 25 3.24 -0.41 7.71
C ILE A 25 4.13 -0.51 6.47
N PRO A 26 4.80 0.57 6.04
CA PRO A 26 5.74 0.52 4.94
C PRO A 26 7.00 -0.26 5.35
N MET A 27 7.38 -1.20 4.50
CA MET A 27 8.55 -2.07 4.63
C MET A 27 9.44 -1.87 3.39
N PRO A 28 10.41 -0.93 3.44
CA PRO A 28 11.32 -0.69 2.33
C PRO A 28 12.27 -1.88 2.17
N GLY A 29 12.23 -2.54 1.01
CA GLY A 29 13.18 -3.58 0.61
C GLY A 29 14.17 -3.05 -0.43
N ALA A 30 15.23 -3.82 -0.69
CA ALA A 30 16.31 -3.40 -1.61
C ALA A 30 15.85 -3.17 -3.07
N GLN A 31 14.77 -3.80 -3.50
CA GLN A 31 14.25 -3.71 -4.88
C GLN A 31 12.80 -3.23 -4.97
N ARG A 32 12.06 -3.31 -3.85
CA ARG A 32 10.64 -2.94 -3.78
C ARG A 32 10.28 -2.58 -2.36
N THR A 33 9.37 -1.61 -2.22
CA THR A 33 8.68 -1.35 -0.96
C THR A 33 7.42 -2.20 -0.92
N THR A 34 7.22 -2.91 0.19
CA THR A 34 5.94 -3.55 0.52
C THR A 34 5.23 -2.67 1.53
N VAL A 35 3.90 -2.54 1.44
CA VAL A 35 3.11 -1.83 2.45
C VAL A 35 2.16 -2.85 3.07
N GLY A 36 2.38 -3.18 4.33
CA GLY A 36 1.48 -4.05 5.09
C GLY A 36 0.26 -3.25 5.56
N LEU A 37 -0.93 -3.83 5.44
CA LEU A 37 -2.15 -3.31 6.05
C LEU A 37 -2.40 -4.11 7.33
N VAL A 38 -2.59 -3.41 8.46
CA VAL A 38 -2.88 -4.02 9.76
C VAL A 38 -4.21 -3.48 10.30
N GLY A 39 -4.97 -4.35 10.97
CA GLY A 39 -6.27 -4.02 11.56
C GLY A 39 -7.48 -4.60 10.84
N ASN A 40 -7.26 -5.54 9.91
CA ASN A 40 -8.34 -6.22 9.21
C ASN A 40 -8.62 -7.60 9.84
N ASP A 41 -9.83 -7.78 10.39
CA ASP A 41 -10.28 -9.08 10.90
C ASP A 41 -10.73 -10.04 9.77
N ARG A 42 -10.80 -9.55 8.53
CA ARG A 42 -11.19 -10.28 7.31
C ARG A 42 -10.43 -9.75 6.10
N ARG A 43 -10.60 -10.41 4.94
CA ARG A 43 -10.05 -9.96 3.65
C ARG A 43 -10.59 -8.55 3.35
N VAL A 44 -9.69 -7.60 3.14
CA VAL A 44 -10.02 -6.22 2.76
C VAL A 44 -10.26 -6.18 1.26
N ASP A 45 -11.27 -5.42 0.83
CA ASP A 45 -11.44 -5.07 -0.56
C ASP A 45 -10.36 -4.06 -0.97
N GLY A 46 -9.32 -4.57 -1.63
CA GLY A 46 -8.15 -3.80 -2.06
C GLY A 46 -8.33 -3.10 -3.41
N SER A 47 -9.47 -3.24 -4.09
CA SER A 47 -9.64 -2.76 -5.48
C SER A 47 -9.37 -1.25 -5.64
N HIS A 48 -9.57 -0.45 -4.59
CA HIS A 48 -9.25 0.99 -4.61
C HIS A 48 -7.73 1.24 -4.59
N ILE A 49 -6.96 0.40 -3.90
CA ILE A 49 -5.50 0.50 -3.80
C ILE A 49 -4.84 -0.07 -5.07
N GLU A 50 -5.43 -1.11 -5.67
CA GLU A 50 -4.93 -1.77 -6.88
C GLU A 50 -4.90 -0.81 -8.08
N ALA A 51 -5.80 0.18 -8.08
CA ALA A 51 -5.87 1.21 -9.10
C ALA A 51 -4.75 2.27 -9.00
N PHE A 52 -3.95 2.29 -7.93
CA PHE A 52 -2.90 3.30 -7.78
C PHE A 52 -1.67 3.01 -8.64
N PRO A 53 -1.14 4.04 -9.33
CA PRO A 53 0.13 3.93 -10.02
C PRO A 53 1.23 3.62 -9.00
N GLY A 54 1.91 2.48 -9.17
CA GLY A 54 3.00 2.04 -8.29
C GLY A 54 2.66 0.81 -7.44
N VAL A 55 1.39 0.41 -7.33
CA VAL A 55 0.99 -0.87 -6.73
C VAL A 55 1.19 -1.98 -7.76
N ALA A 56 1.86 -3.06 -7.35
CA ALA A 56 2.17 -4.18 -8.24
C ALA A 56 1.26 -5.40 -8.01
N GLU A 57 0.80 -5.59 -6.77
CA GLU A 57 -0.03 -6.72 -6.32
C GLU A 57 -0.57 -6.42 -4.90
N ILE A 58 -1.71 -7.03 -4.52
CA ILE A 58 -2.37 -6.94 -3.18
C ILE A 58 -2.47 -8.32 -2.54
#